data_AF-A0A7V0Z0N4-F1
#
_entry.id   AF-A0A7V0Z0N4-F1
#
_cell.length_a   1.000
_cell.length_b   1.000
_cell.length_c   1.000
_cell.angle_alpha   90.00
_cell.angle_beta   90.00
_cell.angle_gamma   90.00
#
_symmetry.space_group_name_H-M   'P 1'
#
loop_
_entity.id
_entity.type
_entity.pdbx_description
1 polymer ?
#
loop_
_entity_poly.entity_id
_entity_poly.type
_entity_poly.pdbx_seq_one_letter_code
_entity_poly.pdbx_strand_id
1 'polypeptide(L)'
;MKSLKEGDPGKRSMMMDELLSDLIRRFDYLGSEQKLGFMKMCAENSRGQKKLLKKILSIWLKASYPRVPSKSDIWMETRLKNNMKLKPKELAIQCANYLKIPKEMIPYLIKLAQKVKQRLRMREKRRPVLN
;
A
#
# COMPACT_ATOMS: atom_id res chain seq x y z
N MET A 1 -16.44 0.43 41.16
CA MET A 1 -15.71 0.76 39.92
C MET A 1 -15.42 -0.51 39.15
N LYS A 2 -16.19 -0.82 38.10
CA LYS A 2 -15.94 -1.99 37.23
C LYS A 2 -14.87 -1.62 36.21
N SER A 3 -13.72 -2.30 36.31
CA SER A 3 -12.63 -2.24 35.35
C SER A 3 -13.15 -2.57 33.94
N LEU A 4 -12.90 -1.66 32.99
CA LEU A 4 -13.20 -1.82 31.57
C LEU A 4 -12.33 -2.96 31.02
N LYS A 5 -12.91 -4.16 30.98
CA LYS A 5 -12.27 -5.34 30.39
C LYS A 5 -11.85 -5.06 28.97
N GLU A 6 -10.58 -5.36 28.70
CA GLU A 6 -9.93 -5.33 27.40
C GLU A 6 -10.80 -6.07 26.36
N GLY A 7 -11.41 -5.31 25.45
CA GLY A 7 -12.21 -5.86 24.37
C GLY A 7 -11.39 -6.80 23.47
N ASP A 8 -12.02 -7.90 23.06
CA ASP A 8 -11.51 -8.92 22.17
C ASP A 8 -10.72 -8.34 20.97
N PRO A 9 -9.42 -8.69 20.80
CA PRO A 9 -8.59 -8.17 19.74
C PRO A 9 -9.13 -8.49 18.33
N GLY A 10 -9.88 -9.59 18.16
CA GLY A 10 -10.54 -9.94 16.89
C GLY A 10 -11.62 -8.93 16.51
N LYS A 11 -12.47 -8.53 17.46
CA LYS A 11 -13.52 -7.51 17.26
C LYS A 11 -12.96 -6.13 16.98
N ARG A 12 -11.86 -5.74 17.65
CA ARG A 12 -11.19 -4.46 17.38
C ARG A 12 -10.58 -4.40 15.98
N SER A 13 -10.05 -5.52 15.49
CA SER A 13 -9.50 -5.60 14.12
C SER A 13 -10.59 -5.47 13.07
N MET A 14 -11.71 -6.20 13.21
CA MET A 14 -12.87 -6.07 12.30
C MET A 14 -13.44 -4.66 12.27
N MET A 15 -13.64 -4.04 13.43
CA MET A 15 -14.19 -2.69 13.53
C MET A 15 -13.27 -1.64 12.86
N MET A 16 -11.95 -1.82 12.99
CA MET A 16 -10.98 -0.96 12.31
C MET A 16 -11.01 -1.11 10.79
N ASP A 17 -11.22 -2.32 10.26
CA ASP A 17 -11.30 -2.56 8.83
C ASP A 17 -12.61 -2.00 8.21
N GLU A 18 -13.72 -2.08 8.94
CA GLU A 18 -14.98 -1.44 8.55
C GLU A 18 -14.87 0.09 8.52
N LEU A 19 -14.29 0.69 9.57
CA LEU A 19 -14.05 2.13 9.63
C LEU A 19 -13.12 2.60 8.51
N LEU A 20 -12.09 1.80 8.18
CA LEU A 20 -11.20 2.10 7.07
C LEU A 20 -11.95 2.07 5.73
N SER A 21 -12.83 1.09 5.55
CA SER A 21 -13.59 0.91 4.31
C SER A 21 -14.60 2.03 4.10
N ASP A 22 -15.31 2.44 5.16
CA ASP A 22 -16.24 3.57 5.07
C ASP A 22 -15.50 4.90 4.85
N LEU A 23 -14.34 5.10 5.49
CA LEU A 23 -13.50 6.27 5.26
C LEU A 23 -13.03 6.35 3.80
N ILE A 24 -12.57 5.24 3.23
CA ILE A 24 -12.18 5.17 1.81
C ILE A 24 -13.37 5.52 0.92
N ARG A 25 -14.55 4.94 1.19
CA ARG A 25 -15.76 5.18 0.41
C ARG A 25 -16.17 6.66 0.44
N ARG A 26 -16.20 7.29 1.61
CA ARG A 26 -16.49 8.72 1.75
C ARG A 26 -15.45 9.59 1.08
N PHE A 27 -14.19 9.19 1.16
CA PHE A 27 -13.10 9.90 0.51
C PHE A 27 -13.25 9.89 -1.02
N ASP A 28 -13.74 8.80 -1.63
CA ASP A 28 -13.96 8.73 -3.08
C ASP A 28 -14.96 9.77 -3.58
N TYR A 29 -15.99 10.09 -2.77
CA TYR A 29 -17.00 11.11 -3.07
C TYR A 29 -16.51 12.56 -2.94
N LEU A 30 -15.33 12.79 -2.36
CA LEU A 30 -14.78 14.13 -2.23
C LEU A 30 -14.25 14.65 -3.58
N GLY A 31 -14.48 15.93 -3.86
CA GLY A 31 -13.83 16.65 -4.94
C GLY A 31 -12.32 16.83 -4.68
N SER A 32 -11.54 17.12 -5.73
CA SER A 32 -10.07 17.23 -5.65
C SER A 32 -9.58 18.20 -4.58
N GLU A 33 -10.22 19.37 -4.45
CA GLU A 33 -9.91 20.38 -3.42
C GLU A 33 -10.19 19.86 -1.99
N GLN A 34 -11.31 19.17 -1.79
CA GLN A 34 -11.69 18.60 -0.49
C GLN A 34 -10.74 17.46 -0.10
N LYS A 35 -10.34 16.63 -1.06
CA LYS A 35 -9.30 15.59 -0.89
C LYS A 35 -7.98 16.21 -0.45
N LEU A 36 -7.57 17.31 -1.07
CA LEU A 36 -6.36 18.04 -0.70
C LEU A 36 -6.45 18.65 0.70
N GLY A 37 -7.58 19.28 1.03
CA GLY A 37 -7.83 19.86 2.36
C GLY A 37 -7.78 18.81 3.48
N PHE A 38 -8.42 17.65 3.26
CA PHE A 38 -8.34 16.52 4.19
C PHE A 38 -6.90 16.03 4.38
N MET A 39 -6.10 15.96 3.31
CA MET A 39 -4.71 15.54 3.41
C MET A 39 -3.83 16.54 4.14
N LYS A 40 -4.03 17.86 3.96
CA LYS A 40 -3.36 18.90 4.74
C LYS A 40 -3.69 18.77 6.23
N MET A 41 -4.98 18.63 6.55
CA MET A 41 -5.46 18.40 7.92
C MET A 41 -4.82 17.14 8.53
N CYS A 42 -4.78 16.01 7.80
CA CYS A 42 -4.13 14.80 8.28
C CYS A 42 -2.62 15.00 8.51
N ALA A 43 -1.92 15.70 7.62
CA ALA A 43 -0.49 15.95 7.75
C ALA A 43 -0.17 16.83 8.97
N GLU A 44 -0.97 17.87 9.20
CA GLU A 44 -0.83 18.79 10.33
C GLU A 44 -1.11 18.11 11.67
N ASN A 45 -2.19 17.33 11.75
CA ASN A 45 -2.60 16.64 12.97
C ASN A 45 -1.83 15.36 13.25
N SER A 46 -1.04 14.86 12.29
CA SER A 46 -0.18 13.68 12.46
C SER A 46 1.27 14.03 12.83
N ARG A 47 1.56 15.26 13.28
CA ARG A 47 2.91 15.65 13.71
C ARG A 47 3.44 14.65 14.76
N GLY A 48 4.62 14.09 14.50
CA GLY A 48 5.24 13.03 15.32
C GLY A 48 4.78 11.59 15.00
N GLN A 49 3.62 11.39 14.36
CA GLN A 49 3.04 10.07 14.10
C GLN A 49 3.38 9.53 12.70
N LYS A 50 4.69 9.41 12.39
CA LYS A 50 5.20 8.95 11.08
C LYS A 50 4.57 7.65 10.58
N LYS A 51 4.23 6.71 11.48
CA LYS A 51 3.61 5.42 11.13
C LYS A 51 2.15 5.59 10.67
N LEU A 52 1.38 6.45 11.33
CA LEU A 52 -0.01 6.76 10.96
C LEU A 52 -0.06 7.46 9.61
N LEU A 53 0.79 8.49 9.41
CA LEU A 53 0.86 9.23 8.16
C LEU A 53 1.21 8.32 6.96
N LYS A 54 2.13 7.36 7.14
CA LYS A 54 2.44 6.35 6.11
C LYS A 54 1.24 5.45 5.79
N LYS A 55 0.41 5.11 6.77
CA LYS A 55 -0.82 4.31 6.55
C LYS A 55 -1.86 5.13 5.80
N ILE A 56 -2.14 6.36 6.24
CA ILE A 56 -3.09 7.27 5.60
C ILE A 56 -2.69 7.50 4.14
N LEU A 57 -1.42 7.82 3.88
CA LEU A 57 -0.92 7.99 2.51
C LEU A 57 -1.09 6.70 1.69
N SER A 58 -0.79 5.52 2.24
CA SER A 58 -0.98 4.27 1.52
C SER A 58 -2.45 3.98 1.19
N ILE A 59 -3.39 4.38 2.06
CA ILE A 59 -4.82 4.22 1.83
C ILE A 59 -5.26 5.19 0.74
N TRP A 60 -4.83 6.44 0.85
CA TRP A 60 -5.10 7.49 -0.14
C TRP A 60 -4.64 7.12 -1.55
N LEU A 61 -3.41 6.60 -1.69
CA LEU A 61 -2.87 6.18 -2.99
C LEU A 61 -3.67 5.01 -3.58
N LYS A 62 -4.21 4.12 -2.74
CA LYS A 62 -5.07 3.01 -3.20
C LYS A 62 -6.45 3.51 -3.65
N ALA A 63 -7.06 4.41 -2.90
CA ALA A 63 -8.36 5.01 -3.23
C ALA A 63 -8.27 5.85 -4.52
N SER A 64 -7.24 6.69 -4.62
CA SER A 64 -7.03 7.56 -5.78
C SER A 64 -6.62 6.80 -7.04
N TYR A 65 -5.99 5.63 -6.89
CA TYR A 65 -5.48 4.82 -8.01
C TYR A 65 -5.84 3.34 -7.85
N PRO A 66 -7.13 2.94 -7.88
CA PRO A 66 -7.58 1.61 -7.48
C PRO A 66 -7.03 0.47 -8.34
N ARG A 67 -6.73 0.75 -9.62
CA ARG A 67 -6.17 -0.23 -10.57
C ARG A 67 -4.65 -0.30 -10.55
N VAL A 68 -3.97 0.67 -9.94
CA VAL A 68 -2.50 0.72 -9.92
C VAL A 68 -1.89 -0.42 -9.08
N PRO A 69 -2.39 -0.74 -7.87
CA PRO A 69 -1.85 -1.84 -7.07
C PRO A 69 -1.83 -3.18 -7.82
N SER A 70 -2.94 -3.59 -8.42
CA SER A 70 -3.06 -4.90 -9.08
C SER A 70 -2.22 -4.97 -10.36
N LYS A 71 -2.32 -3.96 -11.23
CA LYS A 71 -1.53 -3.91 -12.48
C LYS A 71 -0.03 -3.83 -12.21
N SER A 72 0.38 -3.04 -11.22
CA SER A 72 1.80 -2.92 -10.85
C SER A 72 2.32 -4.22 -10.24
N ASP A 73 1.54 -4.89 -9.40
CA ASP A 73 1.93 -6.18 -8.79
C ASP A 73 2.20 -7.23 -9.88
N ILE A 74 1.24 -7.41 -10.80
CA ILE A 74 1.36 -8.36 -11.91
C ILE A 74 2.57 -8.02 -12.80
N TRP A 75 2.70 -6.75 -13.19
CA TRP A 75 3.79 -6.31 -14.05
C TRP A 75 5.17 -6.55 -13.39
N MET A 76 5.31 -6.19 -12.11
CA MET A 76 6.54 -6.38 -11.36
C MET A 76 6.87 -7.86 -11.17
N GLU A 77 5.86 -8.71 -10.94
CA GLU A 77 6.05 -10.15 -10.84
C GLU A 77 6.58 -10.74 -12.15
N THR A 78 5.98 -10.40 -13.29
CA THR A 78 6.45 -10.84 -14.62
C THR A 78 7.87 -10.37 -14.89
N ARG A 79 8.19 -9.12 -14.58
CA ARG A 79 9.53 -8.57 -14.81
C ARG A 79 10.58 -9.26 -13.94
N LEU A 80 10.26 -9.56 -12.68
CA LEU A 80 11.17 -10.22 -11.75
C LEU A 80 11.38 -11.71 -12.06
N LYS A 81 10.37 -12.42 -12.59
CA LYS A 81 10.53 -13.80 -13.10
C LYS A 81 11.64 -13.90 -14.15
N ASN A 82 11.79 -12.86 -14.98
CA ASN A 82 12.82 -12.82 -16.01
C ASN A 82 14.17 -12.28 -15.49
N ASN A 83 14.17 -11.44 -14.45
CA ASN A 83 15.40 -10.87 -13.89
C ASN A 83 15.26 -10.50 -12.40
N MET A 84 15.63 -11.44 -11.52
CA MET A 84 15.63 -11.25 -10.08
C MET A 84 16.75 -10.31 -9.56
N LYS A 85 17.72 -9.90 -10.39
CA LYS A 85 18.80 -8.99 -9.98
C LYS A 85 18.36 -7.53 -9.88
N LEU A 86 17.25 -7.15 -10.53
CA LEU A 86 16.73 -5.78 -10.51
C LEU A 86 16.51 -5.25 -9.09
N LYS A 87 17.00 -4.03 -8.82
CA LYS A 87 16.79 -3.39 -7.52
C LYS A 87 15.35 -2.88 -7.44
N PRO A 88 14.71 -2.91 -6.25
CA PRO A 88 13.34 -2.42 -6.09
C PRO A 88 13.12 -0.99 -6.58
N LYS A 89 14.11 -0.10 -6.42
CA LYS A 89 14.06 1.28 -6.92
C LYS A 89 13.99 1.33 -8.45
N GLU A 90 14.85 0.59 -9.14
CA GLU A 90 14.89 0.51 -10.61
C GLU A 90 13.59 -0.10 -11.14
N LEU A 91 13.12 -1.18 -10.52
CA LEU A 91 11.88 -1.85 -10.90
C LEU A 91 10.66 -0.93 -10.76
N ALA A 92 10.60 -0.16 -9.66
CA ALA A 92 9.53 0.81 -9.43
C ALA A 92 9.51 1.93 -10.49
N ILE A 93 10.68 2.46 -10.86
CA ILE A 93 10.80 3.49 -11.91
C ILE A 93 10.37 2.93 -13.26
N GLN A 94 10.83 1.72 -13.64
CA GLN A 94 10.42 1.07 -14.89
C GLN A 94 8.91 0.83 -14.92
N CYS A 95 8.33 0.35 -13.81
CA CYS A 95 6.90 0.13 -13.68
C CYS A 95 6.11 1.43 -13.84
N ALA A 96 6.57 2.51 -13.19
CA ALA A 96 5.91 3.82 -13.29
C ALA A 96 5.92 4.35 -14.73
N ASN A 97 7.06 4.25 -15.40
CA ASN A 97 7.20 4.70 -16.80
C ASN A 97 6.35 3.87 -17.77
N TYR A 98 6.29 2.55 -17.56
CA TYR A 98 5.53 1.63 -18.41
C TYR A 98 4.02 1.82 -18.24
N LEU A 99 3.55 1.83 -17.00
CA LEU A 99 2.12 1.95 -16.67
C LEU A 99 1.62 3.40 -16.60
N LYS A 100 2.47 4.38 -16.96
CA LYS A 100 2.16 5.82 -16.91
C LYS A 100 1.65 6.26 -15.53
N ILE A 101 2.27 5.75 -14.47
CA ILE A 101 1.92 6.07 -13.08
C ILE A 101 2.66 7.36 -12.69
N PRO A 102 1.99 8.31 -12.01
CA PRO A 102 2.62 9.54 -11.51
C PRO A 102 3.86 9.29 -10.63
N LYS A 103 4.85 10.19 -10.68
CA LYS A 103 6.14 10.04 -9.97
C LYS A 103 5.97 10.02 -8.44
N GLU A 104 4.92 10.66 -7.95
CA GLU A 104 4.51 10.71 -6.54
C GLU A 104 4.23 9.31 -5.98
N MET A 105 3.88 8.35 -6.84
CA MET A 105 3.63 6.95 -6.46
C MET A 105 4.92 6.13 -6.33
N ILE A 106 6.08 6.64 -6.77
CA ILE A 106 7.34 5.88 -6.76
C ILE A 106 7.66 5.32 -5.36
N PRO A 107 7.57 6.08 -4.24
CA PRO A 107 7.81 5.53 -2.91
C PRO A 107 6.89 4.35 -2.54
N TYR A 108 5.64 4.36 -3.02
CA TYR A 108 4.71 3.25 -2.87
C TYR A 108 5.13 2.05 -3.74
N LEU A 109 5.47 2.30 -5.01
CA LEU A 109 5.91 1.27 -5.94
C LEU A 109 7.20 0.59 -5.49
N ILE A 110 8.12 1.30 -4.84
CA ILE A 110 9.34 0.70 -4.25
C ILE A 110 8.97 -0.33 -3.17
N LYS A 111 8.02 0.02 -2.28
CA LYS A 111 7.55 -0.91 -1.25
C LYS A 111 6.83 -2.10 -1.86
N LEU A 112 6.04 -1.88 -2.92
CA LEU A 112 5.38 -2.95 -3.64
C LEU A 112 6.43 -3.88 -4.27
N ALA A 113 7.41 -3.35 -4.99
CA ALA A 113 8.51 -4.11 -5.58
C ALA A 113 9.27 -4.96 -4.55
N GLN A 114 9.54 -4.41 -3.35
CA GLN A 114 10.14 -5.17 -2.24
C GLN A 114 9.28 -6.37 -1.83
N LYS A 115 7.96 -6.18 -1.68
CA LYS A 115 7.02 -7.24 -1.32
C LYS A 115 6.95 -8.32 -2.40
N VAL A 116 6.82 -7.93 -3.67
CA VAL A 116 6.79 -8.88 -4.80
C VAL A 116 8.06 -9.71 -4.85
N LYS A 117 9.23 -9.06 -4.73
CA LYS A 117 10.52 -9.75 -4.73
C LYS A 117 10.66 -10.72 -3.56
N GLN A 118 10.22 -10.33 -2.36
CA GLN A 118 10.22 -11.22 -1.20
C GLN A 118 9.27 -12.41 -1.41
N ARG A 119 8.08 -12.18 -1.95
CA ARG A 119 7.10 -13.24 -2.28
C ARG A 119 7.68 -14.26 -3.24
N LEU A 120 8.37 -13.80 -4.30
CA LEU A 120 9.02 -14.68 -5.28
C LEU A 120 10.17 -15.48 -4.66
N ARG A 121 11.06 -14.85 -3.88
CA ARG A 121 12.13 -15.56 -3.16
C ARG A 121 11.60 -16.66 -2.24
N MET A 122 10.50 -16.39 -1.53
CA MET A 122 9.88 -17.40 -0.67
C MET A 122 9.25 -18.54 -1.46
N ARG A 123 8.71 -18.28 -2.66
CA ARG A 123 8.22 -19.33 -3.56
C ARG A 123 9.36 -20.19 -4.08
N GLU A 124 10.49 -19.60 -4.46
CA GLU A 124 11.69 -20.33 -4.89
C GLU A 124 12.22 -21.24 -3.77
N LYS A 125 12.33 -20.73 -2.54
CA LYS A 125 12.77 -21.53 -1.37
C LYS A 125 11.85 -22.70 -1.05
N ARG A 126 10.56 -22.61 -1.40
CA ARG A 126 9.55 -23.64 -1.14
C ARG A 126 9.38 -24.62 -2.30
N ARG A 127 10.01 -24.38 -3.46
CA ARG A 127 10.01 -25.38 -4.52
C ARG A 127 10.88 -26.55 -4.07
N PRO A 128 10.33 -27.77 -3.95
CA PRO A 128 11.17 -28.93 -3.71
C PRO A 128 12.18 -29.02 -4.86
N VAL A 129 13.44 -29.26 -4.51
CA VAL A 129 14.45 -29.67 -5.49
C VAL A 129 13.99 -31.03 -5.99
N LEU A 130 13.38 -31.05 -7.18
CA LEU A 130 13.26 -32.31 -7.92
C LEU A 130 14.68 -32.62 -8.38
N ASN A 131 15.31 -33.57 -7.67
CA ASN A 131 16.53 -34.23 -8.10
C ASN A 131 16.28 -34.99 -9.40
#